data_AF-A0A073IUQ6-F1
#
_entry.id   AF-A0A073IUQ6-F1
#
_cell.length_a   1.000
_cell.length_b   1.000
_cell.length_c   1.000
_cell.angle_alpha   90.00
_cell.angle_beta   90.00
_cell.angle_gamma   90.00
#
_symmetry.space_group_name_H-M   'P 1'
#
loop_
_entity.id
_entity.type
_entity.pdbx_description
1 polymer ?
#
loop_
_entity_poly.entity_id
_entity_poly.type
_entity_poly.pdbx_seq_one_letter_code
_entity_poly.pdbx_strand_id
1 'polypeptide(L)'
;MITVKFNGVEYEIEYGHNAVCAIEDALGVENIMTVLKGAFNGKSSFRVMRAVIWAGMLGKRRSITLEDVGDIMDSDKNSFEVAQDAFAELYKSVMATLSVAKTDKTDTKN
;
A
#
# COMPACT_ATOMS: atom_id res chain seq x y z
N MET A 1 -2.00 8.48 6.12
CA MET A 1 -2.90 8.93 5.04
C MET A 1 -2.16 9.97 4.23
N ILE A 2 -2.15 9.82 2.91
CA ILE A 2 -1.58 10.80 1.98
C ILE A 2 -2.55 11.02 0.81
N THR A 3 -2.34 12.10 0.07
CA THR A 3 -3.05 12.36 -1.19
C THR A 3 -2.11 12.10 -2.34
N VAL A 4 -2.55 11.28 -3.29
CA VAL A 4 -1.85 11.01 -4.54
C VAL A 4 -2.62 11.60 -5.71
N LYS A 5 -1.92 12.01 -6.78
CA LYS A 5 -2.54 12.69 -7.91
C LYS A 5 -2.30 11.89 -9.19
N PHE A 6 -3.38 11.52 -9.86
CA PHE A 6 -3.36 10.88 -11.18
C PHE A 6 -4.12 11.75 -12.18
N ASN A 7 -3.45 12.17 -13.25
CA ASN A 7 -3.97 12.98 -14.35
C ASN A 7 -4.78 14.20 -13.87
N GLY A 8 -4.23 14.92 -12.89
CA GLY A 8 -4.89 16.11 -12.32
C GLY A 8 -5.92 15.82 -11.22
N VAL A 9 -6.35 14.57 -11.04
CA VAL A 9 -7.34 14.16 -10.04
C VAL A 9 -6.64 13.67 -8.77
N GLU A 10 -7.09 14.17 -7.63
CA GLU A 10 -6.56 13.81 -6.31
C GLU A 10 -7.34 12.63 -5.71
N TYR A 11 -6.59 11.70 -5.12
CA TYR A 11 -7.11 10.52 -4.46
C TYR A 11 -6.47 10.40 -3.08
N GLU A 12 -7.32 10.28 -2.07
CA GLU A 12 -6.87 9.96 -0.72
C GLU A 12 -6.56 8.46 -0.61
N ILE A 13 -5.40 8.14 -0.04
CA ILE A 13 -5.01 6.77 0.26
C ILE A 13 -4.59 6.62 1.74
N GLU A 14 -4.97 5.49 2.32
CA GLU A 14 -4.71 5.15 3.72
C GLU A 14 -4.44 3.65 3.89
N TYR A 15 -3.41 3.31 4.64
CA TYR A 15 -3.04 1.92 4.92
C TYR A 15 -3.33 1.54 6.37
N GLY A 16 -4.56 1.14 6.62
CA GLY A 16 -4.95 0.41 7.84
C GLY A 16 -4.85 -1.11 7.66
N HIS A 17 -5.25 -1.87 8.68
CA HIS A 17 -5.23 -3.34 8.66
C HIS A 17 -5.90 -3.94 7.42
N ASN A 18 -7.11 -3.49 7.07
CA ASN A 18 -7.84 -4.03 5.93
C ASN A 18 -7.14 -3.75 4.59
N ALA A 19 -6.41 -2.63 4.47
CA ALA A 19 -5.65 -2.34 3.27
C ALA A 19 -4.45 -3.29 3.16
N VAL A 20 -3.76 -3.56 4.27
CA VAL A 20 -2.65 -4.53 4.30
C VAL A 20 -3.14 -5.93 3.92
N CYS A 21 -4.23 -6.41 4.53
CA CYS A 21 -4.81 -7.71 4.17
C CYS A 21 -5.27 -7.77 2.72
N ALA A 22 -5.87 -6.68 2.19
CA ALA A 22 -6.26 -6.63 0.79
C ALA A 22 -5.06 -6.77 -0.16
N ILE A 23 -3.90 -6.20 0.18
CA ILE A 23 -2.66 -6.39 -0.59
C ILE A 23 -2.21 -7.84 -0.55
N GLU A 24 -2.25 -8.47 0.64
CA GLU A 24 -1.88 -9.87 0.83
C GLU A 24 -2.76 -10.80 -0.01
N ASP A 25 -4.07 -10.62 0.07
CA ASP A 25 -5.07 -11.38 -0.69
C ASP A 25 -4.90 -11.19 -2.21
N ALA A 26 -4.75 -9.95 -2.67
CA ALA A 26 -4.62 -9.63 -4.08
C ALA A 26 -3.34 -10.19 -4.72
N LEU A 27 -2.26 -10.31 -3.94
CA LEU A 27 -0.97 -10.81 -4.40
C LEU A 27 -0.75 -12.30 -4.08
N GLY A 28 -1.66 -12.92 -3.33
CA GLY A 28 -1.53 -14.32 -2.89
C GLY A 28 -0.32 -14.56 -2.01
N VAL A 29 -0.02 -13.61 -1.12
CA VAL A 29 1.12 -13.70 -0.19
C VAL A 29 0.62 -13.82 1.24
N GLU A 30 1.29 -14.64 2.05
CA GLU A 30 0.89 -14.85 3.45
C GLU A 30 1.32 -13.72 4.40
N ASN A 31 2.21 -12.84 3.95
CA ASN A 31 2.81 -11.80 4.79
C ASN A 31 3.27 -10.60 3.97
N ILE A 32 2.80 -9.41 4.35
CA ILE A 32 3.13 -8.13 3.72
C ILE A 32 4.65 -7.85 3.68
N MET A 33 5.43 -8.35 4.63
CA MET A 33 6.89 -8.22 4.64
C MET A 33 7.55 -8.85 3.41
N THR A 34 6.92 -9.85 2.79
CA THR A 34 7.39 -10.45 1.53
C THR A 34 7.31 -9.43 0.39
N VAL A 35 6.21 -8.67 0.33
CA VAL A 35 6.02 -7.60 -0.64
C VAL A 35 7.02 -6.47 -0.39
N LEU A 36 7.15 -6.05 0.87
CA LEU A 36 8.06 -4.96 1.24
C LEU A 36 9.52 -5.27 0.89
N LYS A 37 10.00 -6.46 1.27
CA LYS A 37 11.36 -6.91 0.94
C LYS A 37 11.58 -7.11 -0.55
N GLY A 38 10.56 -7.60 -1.27
CA GLY A 38 10.62 -7.77 -2.73
C GLY A 38 10.87 -6.45 -3.44
N ALA A 39 10.18 -5.39 -3.03
CA ALA A 39 10.32 -4.07 -3.61
C ALA A 39 11.72 -3.47 -3.40
N PHE A 40 12.29 -3.57 -2.19
CA PHE A 40 13.64 -3.09 -1.90
C PHE A 40 14.73 -3.81 -2.69
N ASN A 41 14.47 -5.05 -3.10
CA ASN A 41 15.39 -5.83 -3.94
C ASN A 41 15.19 -5.60 -5.45
N GLY A 42 14.46 -4.54 -5.84
CA GLY A 42 14.18 -4.24 -7.24
C GLY A 42 13.23 -5.22 -7.93
N LYS A 43 12.49 -6.04 -7.17
CA LYS A 43 11.53 -7.02 -7.69
C LYS A 43 10.08 -6.52 -7.66
N SER A 44 9.88 -5.20 -7.61
CA SER A 44 8.53 -4.62 -7.72
C SER A 44 7.96 -4.87 -9.10
N SER A 45 6.79 -5.50 -9.16
CA SER A 45 6.02 -5.66 -10.40
C SER A 45 4.91 -4.63 -10.50
N PHE A 46 4.41 -4.36 -11.71
CA PHE A 46 3.22 -3.52 -11.91
C PHE A 46 2.01 -4.02 -11.12
N ARG A 47 1.90 -5.35 -10.91
CA ARG A 47 0.83 -5.93 -10.07
C ARG A 47 0.93 -5.46 -8.63
N VAL A 48 2.15 -5.37 -8.08
CA VAL A 48 2.38 -4.84 -6.73
C VAL A 48 1.99 -3.37 -6.67
N MET A 49 2.45 -2.56 -7.62
CA MET A 49 2.11 -1.12 -7.66
C MET A 49 0.60 -0.89 -7.70
N ARG A 50 -0.10 -1.61 -8.58
CA ARG A 50 -1.56 -1.54 -8.71
C ARG A 50 -2.26 -1.97 -7.42
N ALA A 51 -1.83 -3.07 -6.81
CA ALA A 51 -2.41 -3.56 -5.55
C ALA A 51 -2.21 -2.58 -4.40
N VAL A 52 -1.04 -1.93 -4.32
CA VAL A 52 -0.73 -0.93 -3.28
C VAL A 52 -1.65 0.28 -3.42
N ILE A 53 -1.75 0.88 -4.60
CA ILE A 53 -2.65 2.02 -4.85
C ILE A 53 -4.10 1.64 -4.56
N TRP A 54 -4.55 0.50 -5.09
CA TRP A 54 -5.92 0.03 -4.93
C TRP A 54 -6.28 -0.15 -3.46
N ALA A 55 -5.45 -0.87 -2.70
CA ALA A 55 -5.70 -1.09 -1.29
C ALA A 55 -5.71 0.20 -0.48
N GLY A 56 -4.84 1.16 -0.81
CA GLY A 56 -4.85 2.49 -0.22
C GLY A 56 -6.15 3.25 -0.48
N MET A 57 -6.71 3.14 -1.69
CA MET A 57 -7.97 3.80 -2.06
C MET A 57 -9.21 3.17 -1.41
N LEU A 58 -9.17 1.88 -1.04
CA LEU A 58 -10.31 1.19 -0.40
C LEU A 58 -10.80 1.87 0.88
N GLY A 59 -9.95 2.64 1.56
CA GLY A 59 -10.32 3.42 2.75
C GLY A 59 -11.47 4.40 2.48
N LYS A 60 -11.49 5.03 1.30
CA LYS A 60 -12.50 6.03 0.89
C LYS A 60 -13.39 5.58 -0.25
N ARG A 61 -12.93 4.61 -1.06
CA ARG A 61 -13.61 4.12 -2.25
C ARG A 61 -13.79 2.60 -2.16
N ARG A 62 -14.74 2.16 -1.34
CA ARG A 62 -14.94 0.73 -1.02
C ARG A 62 -15.27 -0.16 -2.21
N SER A 63 -15.81 0.39 -3.28
CA SER A 63 -16.23 -0.35 -4.48
C SER A 63 -15.21 -0.30 -5.62
N ILE A 64 -14.06 0.36 -5.45
CA ILE A 64 -13.06 0.46 -6.51
C ILE A 64 -12.40 -0.91 -6.72
N THR A 65 -12.23 -1.30 -7.96
CA THR A 65 -11.58 -2.57 -8.33
C THR A 65 -10.11 -2.36 -8.67
N LEU A 66 -9.35 -3.46 -8.72
CA LEU A 66 -7.98 -3.42 -9.22
C LEU A 66 -7.91 -2.94 -10.68
N GLU A 67 -8.93 -3.25 -11.49
CA GLU A 67 -8.98 -2.85 -12.89
C GLU A 67 -9.24 -1.35 -13.03
N ASP A 68 -10.19 -0.80 -12.27
CA ASP A 68 -10.44 0.66 -12.24
C ASP A 68 -9.16 1.44 -11.87
N VAL A 69 -8.37 0.90 -10.93
CA VAL A 69 -7.09 1.51 -10.54
C VAL A 69 -6.04 1.35 -11.62
N GLY A 70 -6.04 0.23 -12.34
CA GLY A 70 -5.23 0.06 -13.55
C GLY A 70 -5.50 1.15 -14.57
N ASP A 71 -6.78 1.37 -14.89
CA ASP A 71 -7.21 2.42 -15.83
C ASP A 71 -6.80 3.82 -15.36
N ILE A 72 -6.93 4.10 -14.06
CA ILE A 72 -6.46 5.38 -13.47
C ILE A 72 -4.95 5.53 -13.65
N MET A 73 -4.18 4.48 -13.37
CA MET A 73 -2.72 4.50 -13.51
C MET A 73 -2.28 4.63 -14.97
N ASP A 74 -2.98 3.98 -15.90
CA ASP A 74 -2.69 4.08 -17.34
C ASP A 74 -3.01 5.47 -17.91
N SER A 75 -3.93 6.20 -17.28
CA SER A 75 -4.27 7.58 -17.66
C SER A 75 -3.18 8.62 -17.31
N ASP A 76 -2.19 8.27 -16.49
CA ASP A 76 -1.11 9.16 -16.05
C ASP A 76 0.28 8.61 -16.39
N LYS A 77 1.08 9.42 -17.09
CA LYS A 77 2.47 9.08 -17.45
C LYS A 77 3.41 8.98 -16.24
N ASN A 78 3.04 9.60 -15.12
CA ASN A 78 3.82 9.62 -13.89
C ASN A 78 3.30 8.60 -12.85
N SER A 79 2.41 7.69 -13.25
CA SER A 79 1.79 6.72 -12.34
C SER A 79 2.79 5.86 -11.56
N PHE A 80 3.98 5.65 -12.11
CA PHE A 80 5.08 4.96 -11.44
C PHE A 80 5.60 5.72 -10.21
N GLU A 81 5.86 7.03 -10.34
CA GLU A 81 6.34 7.87 -9.23
C GLU A 81 5.28 7.93 -8.13
N VAL A 82 4.02 8.10 -8.54
CA VAL A 82 2.88 8.11 -7.62
C VAL A 82 2.75 6.78 -6.85
N ALA A 83 3.00 5.65 -7.52
CA ALA A 83 3.03 4.34 -6.89
C ALA A 83 4.19 4.18 -5.88
N GLN A 84 5.33 4.84 -6.12
CA GLN A 84 6.44 4.84 -5.16
C GLN A 84 6.09 5.61 -3.89
N ASP A 85 5.44 6.78 -4.01
CA ASP A 85 4.98 7.56 -2.85
C ASP A 85 3.96 6.77 -2.02
N ALA A 86 3.02 6.12 -2.71
CA ALA A 86 2.04 5.24 -2.08
C ALA A 86 2.71 4.06 -1.36
N PHE A 87 3.73 3.47 -1.96
CA PHE A 87 4.52 2.40 -1.36
C PHE A 87 5.30 2.86 -0.12
N ALA A 88 5.88 4.07 -0.16
CA ALA A 88 6.59 4.66 0.99
C ALA A 88 5.65 4.86 2.19
N GLU A 89 4.42 5.33 1.96
CA GLU A 89 3.41 5.45 3.02
C GLU A 89 2.99 4.07 3.53
N LEU A 90 2.78 3.06 2.69
CA LEU A 90 2.51 1.68 3.12
C LEU A 90 3.62 1.17 4.06
N TYR A 91 4.88 1.32 3.65
CA TYR A 91 6.03 0.91 4.45
C TYR A 91 6.02 1.60 5.82
N LYS A 92 5.82 2.92 5.84
CA LYS A 92 5.73 3.70 7.08
C LYS A 92 4.60 3.21 7.99
N SER A 93 3.40 2.98 7.44
CA SER A 93 2.24 2.48 8.18
C SER A 93 2.51 1.11 8.81
N VAL A 94 3.01 0.15 8.02
CA VAL A 94 3.33 -1.20 8.51
C VAL A 94 4.39 -1.15 9.60
N MET A 95 5.47 -0.39 9.41
CA MET A 95 6.56 -0.30 10.37
C MET A 95 6.14 0.41 11.66
N ALA A 96 5.26 1.40 11.60
CA ALA A 96 4.68 2.03 12.79
C ALA A 96 3.89 1.00 13.61
N THR A 97 3.03 0.21 12.98
CA THR A 97 2.25 -0.85 13.66
C THR A 97 3.15 -1.90 14.30
N LEU A 98 4.18 -2.38 13.59
CA LEU A 98 5.11 -3.39 14.11
C LEU A 98 6.01 -2.86 15.22
N SER A 99 6.34 -1.57 15.21
CA SER A 99 7.17 -0.96 16.26
C SER A 99 6.42 -0.82 17.57
N VAL A 100 5.13 -0.45 17.53
CA VAL A 100 4.25 -0.46 18.72
C VAL A 100 4.21 -1.84 19.37
N ALA A 101 4.07 -2.90 18.57
CA ALA A 101 4.06 -4.27 19.08
C ALA A 101 5.38 -4.74 19.73
N LYS A 102 6.52 -4.09 19.46
CA LYS A 102 7.80 -4.38 20.12
C LYS A 102 7.91 -3.68 21.48
N THR A 103 7.41 -2.46 21.61
CA THR A 103 7.46 -1.70 22.86
C THR A 103 6.61 -2.38 23.95
N ASP A 104 5.39 -2.82 23.62
CA ASP A 104 4.47 -3.48 24.56
C ASP A 104 5.02 -4.79 25.17
N LYS A 105 5.90 -5.50 24.46
CA LYS A 105 6.54 -6.74 24.96
C LYS A 105 7.67 -6.48 25.97
N THR A 106 8.12 -5.24 26.09
CA THR A 106 9.22 -4.86 27.01
C THR A 106 8.68 -4.45 28.38
N ASP A 107 7.44 -3.94 28.43
CA ASP A 107 6.82 -3.42 29.65
C ASP A 107 6.02 -4.46 30.46
N THR A 108 5.93 -5.71 30.00
CA THR A 108 5.19 -6.81 30.67
C THR A 108 6.06 -7.79 31.45
N LYS A 109 7.35 -7.48 31.68
CA LYS A 109 8.20 -8.24 32.60
C LYS A 109 8.54 -7.40 33.83
N ASN A 110 7.65 -7.37 34.81
CA ASN A 110 7.94 -7.04 36.21
C ASN A 110 7.39 -8.13 37.11
#